data_AF-U3CRI9-F1
#
_entry.id   AF-U3CRI9-F1
#
_cell.length_a   1.000
_cell.length_b   1.000
_cell.length_c   1.000
_cell.angle_alpha   90.00
_cell.angle_beta   90.00
_cell.angle_gamma   90.00
#
_symmetry.space_group_name_H-M   'P 1'
#
loop_
_entity.id
_entity.type
_entity.pdbx_description
1 polymer ?
#
loop_
_entity_poly.entity_id
_entity_poly.type
_entity_poly.pdbx_seq_one_letter_code
_entity_poly.pdbx_strand_id
1 'polypeptide(L)'
;MKVKVVSAILLSSTLLFGCASICHAPWDTASTTSIVEQTKVTLDANMWGNKMPTIGEEPSFPLHGSLVLNSEKMIPADLSVSAVWVRYAGETFLIDEDDFDVEAINEKQWKLSFKQDQRFNDKVTVADVAVELKGESQAVWLVDKAVNVDAVY
;
A
#
# COMPACT_ATOMS: atom_id res chain seq x y z
N MET A 1 -3.18 -58.79 43.80
CA MET A 1 -3.53 -57.59 44.59
C MET A 1 -2.32 -56.67 44.70
N LYS A 2 -2.40 -55.45 44.16
CA LYS A 2 -2.03 -54.16 44.79
C LYS A 2 -2.14 -53.04 43.74
N VAL A 3 -2.97 -52.06 44.07
CA VAL A 3 -3.34 -50.86 43.30
C VAL A 3 -2.38 -49.71 43.61
N LYS A 4 -2.16 -48.77 42.66
CA LYS A 4 -2.08 -47.29 42.81
C LYS A 4 -1.66 -46.68 41.46
N VAL A 5 -2.55 -46.07 40.67
CA VAL A 5 -2.97 -44.64 40.69
C VAL A 5 -1.78 -43.68 40.76
N VAL A 6 -1.52 -42.92 39.68
CA VAL A 6 -1.31 -41.45 39.68
C VAL A 6 -1.57 -40.91 38.27
N SER A 7 -2.56 -40.02 38.15
CA SER A 7 -2.84 -39.15 37.01
C SER A 7 -1.69 -38.16 36.78
N ALA A 8 -1.37 -37.86 35.51
CA ALA A 8 -0.61 -36.67 35.17
C ALA A 8 -1.25 -35.95 33.97
N ILE A 9 -1.64 -34.71 34.27
CA ILE A 9 -2.28 -33.70 33.46
C ILE A 9 -1.39 -33.28 32.29
N LEU A 10 -1.97 -33.17 31.09
CA LEU A 10 -1.47 -32.28 30.04
C LEU A 10 -2.66 -31.49 29.49
N LEU A 11 -2.93 -30.35 30.14
CA LEU A 11 -3.72 -29.27 29.53
C LEU A 11 -2.89 -28.75 28.35
N SER A 12 -3.24 -29.19 27.15
CA SER A 12 -2.73 -28.61 25.91
C SER A 12 -3.41 -27.26 25.71
N SER A 13 -2.82 -26.22 26.32
CA SER A 13 -3.11 -24.84 26.00
C SER A 13 -2.65 -24.56 24.57
N THR A 14 -3.55 -24.71 23.60
CA THR A 14 -3.36 -24.14 22.27
C THR A 14 -3.37 -22.63 22.42
N LEU A 15 -2.18 -22.04 22.51
CA LEU A 15 -1.95 -20.63 22.28
C LEU A 15 -2.39 -20.34 20.85
N LEU A 16 -3.61 -19.83 20.69
CA LEU A 16 -4.02 -19.14 19.48
C LEU A 16 -3.13 -17.89 19.38
N PHE A 17 -2.03 -18.02 18.64
CA PHE A 17 -1.31 -16.88 18.11
C PHE A 17 -2.25 -16.16 17.15
N GLY A 18 -3.10 -15.29 17.71
CA GLY A 18 -3.69 -14.20 16.95
C GLY A 18 -2.57 -13.25 16.57
N CYS A 19 -1.76 -13.60 15.59
CA CYS A 19 -0.99 -12.61 14.85
C CYS A 19 -2.01 -11.70 14.19
N ALA A 20 -2.26 -10.54 14.80
CA ALA A 20 -2.81 -9.39 14.10
C ALA A 20 -1.92 -9.19 12.87
N SER A 21 -2.36 -9.73 11.74
CA SER A 21 -1.60 -9.70 10.52
C SER A 21 -1.78 -8.28 9.99
N ILE A 22 -0.79 -7.43 10.25
CA ILE A 22 -0.62 -6.20 9.49
C ILE A 22 -0.53 -6.67 8.04
N CYS A 23 -1.58 -6.39 7.25
CA CYS A 23 -1.67 -6.81 5.87
C CYS A 23 -0.64 -5.98 5.08
N HIS A 24 0.58 -6.50 4.96
CA HIS A 24 1.59 -5.90 4.11
C HIS A 24 1.28 -6.18 2.64
N ALA A 25 1.56 -5.19 1.79
CA ALA A 25 1.48 -5.36 0.35
C ALA A 25 2.29 -6.60 -0.10
N PRO A 26 1.72 -7.50 -0.91
CA PRO A 26 2.39 -8.70 -1.38
C PRO A 26 3.31 -8.36 -2.55
N TRP A 27 4.36 -7.59 -2.26
CA TRP A 27 5.24 -6.96 -3.24
C TRP A 27 5.72 -7.91 -4.33
N ASP A 28 6.03 -9.17 -4.02
CA ASP A 28 6.63 -10.09 -4.99
C ASP A 28 5.61 -10.80 -5.90
N THR A 29 4.34 -10.86 -5.50
CA THR A 29 3.31 -11.62 -6.21
C THR A 29 2.22 -10.75 -6.84
N ALA A 30 1.99 -9.55 -6.31
CA ALA A 30 1.06 -8.60 -6.94
C ALA A 30 1.66 -8.00 -8.21
N SER A 31 0.78 -7.51 -9.08
CA SER A 31 1.13 -6.90 -10.35
C SER A 31 0.45 -5.54 -10.50
N THR A 32 0.78 -4.80 -11.55
CA THR A 32 0.10 -3.54 -11.87
C THR A 32 -1.34 -3.74 -12.32
N THR A 33 -1.80 -4.98 -12.53
CA THR A 33 -3.16 -5.29 -12.96
C THR A 33 -3.79 -6.37 -12.09
N SER A 34 -5.01 -6.12 -11.62
CA SER A 34 -5.79 -7.10 -10.86
C SER A 34 -7.26 -7.05 -11.24
N ILE A 35 -8.00 -8.11 -10.93
CA ILE A 35 -9.46 -8.15 -11.09
C ILE A 35 -10.08 -8.01 -9.70
N VAL A 36 -10.97 -7.03 -9.55
CA VAL A 36 -11.76 -6.81 -8.34
C VAL A 36 -13.21 -6.58 -8.74
N GLU A 37 -14.13 -7.30 -8.10
CA GLU A 37 -15.57 -7.25 -8.42
C GLU A 37 -15.85 -7.38 -9.93
N GLN A 38 -15.22 -8.38 -10.57
CA GLN A 38 -15.33 -8.68 -12.01
C GLN A 38 -14.84 -7.55 -12.95
N THR A 39 -14.14 -6.55 -12.40
CA THR A 39 -13.58 -5.41 -13.12
C THR A 39 -12.07 -5.50 -13.11
N LYS A 40 -11.45 -5.44 -14.29
CA LYS A 40 -10.00 -5.40 -14.45
C LYS A 40 -9.53 -3.96 -14.23
N VAL A 41 -8.72 -3.75 -13.21
CA VAL A 41 -8.13 -2.45 -12.88
C VAL A 41 -6.63 -2.52 -13.07
N THR A 42 -6.06 -1.49 -13.69
CA THR A 42 -4.62 -1.33 -13.95
C THR A 42 -4.11 -0.09 -13.23
N LEU A 43 -2.93 -0.17 -12.64
CA LEU A 43 -2.23 0.90 -11.93
C LEU A 43 -1.09 1.41 -12.81
N ASP A 44 -1.08 2.72 -13.04
CA ASP A 44 0.04 3.46 -13.63
C ASP A 44 0.57 4.49 -12.61
N ALA A 45 1.84 4.42 -12.25
CA ALA A 45 2.42 5.28 -11.22
C ALA A 45 3.39 6.33 -11.78
N ASN A 46 3.34 7.54 -11.23
CA ASN A 46 4.37 8.56 -11.37
C ASN A 46 4.76 9.08 -9.99
N MET A 47 6.05 9.32 -9.76
CA MET A 47 6.56 9.79 -8.47
C MET A 47 7.64 10.86 -8.66
N TRP A 48 7.69 11.81 -7.73
CA TRP A 48 8.71 12.85 -7.73
C TRP A 48 9.03 13.33 -6.31
N GLY A 49 10.30 13.62 -6.07
CA GLY A 49 10.74 14.34 -4.88
C GLY A 49 10.63 15.84 -5.09
N ASN A 50 10.06 16.57 -4.13
CA ASN A 50 10.10 18.02 -4.12
C ASN A 50 11.42 18.51 -3.51
N LYS A 51 12.26 19.16 -4.32
CA LYS A 51 13.56 19.71 -3.93
C LYS A 51 13.59 21.23 -3.89
N MET A 52 12.42 21.89 -3.93
CA MET A 52 12.32 23.33 -3.72
C MET A 52 12.79 23.69 -2.31
N PRO A 53 13.77 24.60 -2.15
CA PRO A 53 14.17 25.06 -0.84
C PRO A 53 13.08 25.94 -0.24
N THR A 54 12.55 25.56 0.92
CA THR A 54 11.67 26.42 1.71
C THR A 54 12.52 27.39 2.52
N ILE A 55 12.30 28.70 2.34
CA ILE A 55 13.04 29.73 3.09
C ILE A 55 12.56 29.73 4.55
N GLY A 56 13.48 29.56 5.49
CA GLY A 56 13.20 29.70 6.92
C GLY A 56 12.72 28.42 7.63
N GLU A 57 12.70 27.29 6.93
CA GLU A 57 12.37 25.96 7.49
C GLU A 57 13.54 24.99 7.32
N GLU A 58 13.55 23.91 8.10
CA GLU A 58 14.48 22.81 7.87
C GLU A 58 14.21 22.20 6.48
N PRO A 59 15.26 21.85 5.70
CA PRO A 59 15.07 21.23 4.40
C PRO A 59 14.23 19.95 4.54
N SER A 60 13.04 19.94 3.93
CA SER A 60 12.22 18.75 3.75
C SER A 60 12.11 18.46 2.26
N PHE A 61 12.21 17.17 1.91
CA PHE A 61 12.21 16.73 0.52
C PHE A 61 11.10 15.69 0.35
N PRO A 62 9.81 16.05 0.44
CA PRO A 62 8.76 15.03 0.39
C PRO A 62 8.75 14.29 -0.93
N LEU A 63 8.45 13.00 -0.87
CA LEU A 63 8.08 12.21 -2.02
C LEU A 63 6.60 12.41 -2.29
N HIS A 64 6.28 12.76 -3.51
CA HIS A 64 4.92 12.81 -4.02
C HIS A 64 4.70 11.70 -5.03
N GLY A 65 3.45 11.27 -5.15
CA GLY A 65 3.06 10.39 -6.24
C GLY A 65 1.68 10.72 -6.78
N SER A 66 1.53 10.44 -8.06
CA SER A 66 0.25 10.44 -8.76
C SER A 66 0.05 9.07 -9.40
N LEU A 67 -0.96 8.36 -8.92
CA LEU A 67 -1.29 7.02 -9.37
C LEU A 67 -2.61 7.07 -10.13
N VAL A 68 -2.66 6.46 -11.30
CA VAL A 68 -3.87 6.40 -12.11
C VAL A 68 -4.36 4.96 -12.12
N LEU A 69 -5.59 4.76 -11.68
CA LEU A 69 -6.30 3.50 -11.76
C LEU A 69 -7.19 3.52 -12.99
N ASN A 70 -6.92 2.63 -13.95
CA ASN A 70 -7.59 2.56 -15.24
C ASN A 70 -8.37 1.25 -15.40
N SER A 71 -9.56 1.33 -16.00
CA SER A 71 -10.39 0.17 -16.37
C SER A 71 -11.09 0.38 -17.71
N GLU A 72 -11.41 -0.71 -18.41
CA GLU A 72 -12.24 -0.66 -19.63
C GLU A 72 -13.74 -0.49 -19.30
N LYS A 73 -14.13 -0.93 -18.10
CA LYS A 73 -15.49 -0.85 -17.55
C LYS A 73 -15.54 0.18 -16.42
N MET A 74 -16.75 0.57 -16.05
CA MET A 74 -16.96 1.40 -14.86
C MET A 74 -16.30 0.74 -13.64
N ILE A 75 -15.49 1.50 -12.90
CA ILE A 75 -14.97 1.09 -11.61
C ILE A 75 -16.15 1.04 -10.64
N PRO A 76 -16.37 -0.08 -9.94
CA PRO A 76 -17.51 -0.22 -9.03
C PRO A 76 -17.53 0.87 -7.95
N ALA A 77 -18.73 1.39 -7.65
CA ALA A 77 -18.90 2.49 -6.71
C ALA A 77 -18.69 2.10 -5.24
N ASP A 78 -18.78 0.80 -4.94
CA ASP A 78 -18.48 0.17 -3.66
C ASP A 78 -16.98 -0.12 -3.47
N LEU A 79 -16.18 0.06 -4.52
CA LEU A 79 -14.73 -0.06 -4.43
C LEU A 79 -14.13 1.16 -3.71
N SER A 80 -13.13 0.93 -2.88
CA SER A 80 -12.39 1.97 -2.17
C SER A 80 -10.91 1.69 -2.21
N VAL A 81 -10.10 2.75 -2.09
CA VAL A 81 -8.67 2.62 -1.81
C VAL A 81 -8.50 2.56 -0.30
N SER A 82 -8.05 1.43 0.24
CA SER A 82 -7.94 1.22 1.68
C SER A 82 -6.53 1.40 2.23
N ALA A 83 -5.51 1.30 1.39
CA ALA A 83 -4.12 1.51 1.81
C ALA A 83 -3.23 1.87 0.63
N VAL A 84 -2.20 2.68 0.92
CA VAL A 84 -1.14 3.04 -0.03
C VAL A 84 0.19 2.82 0.66
N TRP A 85 1.06 2.03 0.04
CA TRP A 85 2.39 1.78 0.55
C TRP A 85 3.43 2.17 -0.49
N VAL A 86 4.56 2.68 -0.01
CA VAL A 86 5.72 2.97 -0.84
C VAL A 86 6.91 2.20 -0.27
N ARG A 87 7.73 1.63 -1.16
CA ARG A 87 8.94 0.91 -0.79
C ARG A 87 10.13 1.44 -1.57
N TYR A 88 11.16 1.89 -0.87
CA TYR A 88 12.42 2.33 -1.45
C TYR A 88 13.56 2.17 -0.44
N ALA A 89 14.80 2.11 -0.93
CA ALA A 89 16.01 2.01 -0.08
C ALA A 89 15.98 0.87 0.97
N GLY A 90 15.19 -0.19 0.73
CA GLY A 90 15.02 -1.31 1.67
C GLY A 90 14.01 -1.05 2.80
N GLU A 91 13.39 0.13 2.82
CA GLU A 91 12.36 0.52 3.79
C GLU A 91 10.97 0.52 3.14
N THR A 92 9.94 0.37 3.97
CA THR A 92 8.55 0.30 3.54
C THR A 92 7.72 1.25 4.40
N PHE A 93 6.98 2.14 3.76
CA PHE A 93 6.24 3.22 4.38
C PHE A 93 4.76 3.09 4.01
N LEU A 94 3.90 3.04 5.03
CA LEU A 94 2.47 3.25 4.85
C LEU A 94 2.24 4.77 4.73
N ILE A 95 1.46 5.18 3.74
CA ILE A 95 0.99 6.56 3.64
C ILE A 95 -0.23 6.69 4.56
N ASP A 96 -0.21 7.70 5.42
CA ASP A 96 -1.33 8.00 6.30
C ASP A 96 -2.57 8.42 5.48
N GLU A 97 -3.77 8.13 6.00
CA GLU A 97 -5.03 8.43 5.29
C GLU A 97 -5.21 9.93 4.99
N ASP A 98 -4.64 10.80 5.81
CA ASP A 98 -4.65 12.26 5.61
C ASP A 98 -3.63 12.72 4.54
N ASP A 99 -2.71 11.85 4.14
CA ASP A 99 -1.61 12.13 3.22
C ASP A 99 -1.83 11.57 1.81
N PHE A 100 -3.01 11.00 1.54
CA PHE A 100 -3.45 10.69 0.18
C PHE A 100 -4.91 11.08 -0.09
N ASP A 101 -5.22 11.33 -1.36
CA ASP A 101 -6.56 11.67 -1.82
C ASP A 101 -6.93 10.85 -3.06
N VAL A 102 -8.21 10.50 -3.18
CA VAL A 102 -8.77 9.73 -4.30
C VAL A 102 -9.78 10.59 -5.04
N GLU A 103 -9.51 10.87 -6.31
CA GLU A 103 -10.39 11.62 -7.20
C GLU A 103 -10.91 10.72 -8.32
N ALA A 104 -12.23 10.58 -8.45
CA ALA A 104 -12.83 9.95 -9.62
C ALA A 104 -12.83 10.93 -10.81
N ILE A 105 -11.83 10.83 -11.68
CA ILE A 105 -11.72 11.64 -12.90
C ILE A 105 -12.90 11.37 -13.83
N ASN A 106 -13.28 10.11 -13.97
CA ASN A 106 -14.51 9.65 -14.61
C ASN A 106 -14.87 8.24 -14.10
N GLU A 107 -15.94 7.67 -14.64
CA GLU A 107 -16.45 6.34 -14.24
C GLU A 107 -15.44 5.20 -14.39
N LYS A 108 -14.39 5.36 -15.21
CA LYS A 108 -13.42 4.31 -15.57
C LYS A 108 -12.00 4.62 -15.12
N GLN A 109 -11.78 5.81 -14.55
CA GLN A 109 -10.47 6.30 -14.21
C GLN A 109 -10.51 7.05 -12.89
N TRP A 110 -9.76 6.56 -11.90
CA TRP A 110 -9.53 7.26 -10.64
C TRP A 110 -8.07 7.71 -10.58
N LYS A 111 -7.84 8.85 -9.95
CA LYS A 111 -6.52 9.38 -9.67
C LYS A 111 -6.32 9.40 -8.17
N LEU A 112 -5.25 8.76 -7.73
CA LEU A 112 -4.75 8.87 -6.37
C LEU A 112 -3.59 9.86 -6.36
N SER A 113 -3.55 10.77 -5.40
CA SER A 113 -2.38 11.60 -5.14
C SER A 113 -1.92 11.36 -3.71
N PHE A 114 -0.61 11.25 -3.48
CA PHE A 114 -0.10 11.11 -2.12
C PHE A 114 1.14 11.97 -1.88
N LYS A 115 1.41 12.22 -0.60
CA LYS A 115 2.61 12.87 -0.08
C LYS A 115 3.23 12.01 1.00
N GLN A 116 4.55 11.94 1.03
CA GLN A 116 5.31 11.18 2.01
C GLN A 116 6.40 12.09 2.55
N ASP A 117 6.14 12.69 3.71
CA ASP A 117 7.02 13.69 4.35
C ASP A 117 8.12 13.05 5.20
N GLN A 118 7.85 11.88 5.79
CA GLN A 118 8.72 11.31 6.81
C GLN A 118 9.97 10.67 6.22
N ARG A 119 11.14 11.29 6.43
CA ARG A 119 12.45 10.65 6.14
C ARG A 119 12.68 10.28 4.67
N PHE A 120 12.02 10.95 3.72
CA PHE A 120 12.38 10.72 2.33
C PHE A 120 13.85 11.06 2.10
N ASN A 121 14.57 10.09 1.57
CA ASN A 121 15.96 10.25 1.17
C ASN A 121 15.97 10.88 -0.23
N ASP A 122 16.39 12.13 -0.33
CA ASP A 122 16.39 12.92 -1.57
C ASP A 122 17.26 12.30 -2.69
N LYS A 123 18.06 11.27 -2.39
CA LYS A 123 18.87 10.52 -3.34
C LYS A 123 18.13 9.32 -3.96
N VAL A 124 16.90 9.03 -3.54
CA VAL A 124 16.08 7.97 -4.11
C VAL A 124 15.68 8.37 -5.53
N THR A 125 16.04 7.52 -6.49
CA THR A 125 15.71 7.71 -7.92
C THR A 125 14.70 6.69 -8.43
N VAL A 126 14.40 5.66 -7.63
CA VAL A 126 13.48 4.56 -7.97
C VAL A 126 12.76 4.11 -6.70
N ALA A 127 11.45 3.88 -6.81
CA ALA A 127 10.63 3.35 -5.73
C ALA A 127 9.57 2.39 -6.27
N ASP A 128 9.08 1.49 -5.42
CA ASP A 128 7.88 0.70 -5.68
C ASP A 128 6.69 1.34 -4.96
N VAL A 129 5.50 1.19 -5.51
CA VAL A 129 4.25 1.65 -4.89
C VAL A 129 3.19 0.54 -4.95
N ALA A 130 2.41 0.43 -3.88
CA ALA A 130 1.32 -0.53 -3.78
C ALA A 130 0.04 0.17 -3.35
N VAL A 131 -1.07 -0.20 -3.97
CA VAL A 131 -2.41 0.29 -3.65
C VAL A 131 -3.31 -0.90 -3.35
N GLU A 132 -3.97 -0.89 -2.20
CA GLU A 132 -5.01 -1.85 -1.89
C GLU A 132 -6.37 -1.31 -2.34
N LEU A 133 -7.04 -2.09 -3.19
CA LEU A 133 -8.42 -1.85 -3.58
C LEU A 133 -9.31 -2.81 -2.82
N LYS A 134 -10.28 -2.28 -2.09
CA LYS A 134 -11.20 -3.03 -1.25
C LYS A 134 -12.63 -2.84 -1.75
N GLY A 135 -13.23 -3.94 -2.20
CA GLY A 135 -14.66 -4.04 -2.51
C GLY A 135 -15.42 -4.74 -1.39
N GLU A 136 -16.69 -5.07 -1.63
CA GLU A 136 -17.53 -5.79 -0.66
C GLU A 136 -17.05 -7.22 -0.38
N SER A 137 -16.57 -7.93 -1.41
CA SER A 137 -16.27 -9.36 -1.30
C SER A 137 -14.79 -9.69 -1.12
N GLN A 138 -13.91 -8.79 -1.56
CA GLN A 138 -12.46 -9.02 -1.59
C GLN A 138 -11.64 -7.73 -1.50
N ALA A 139 -10.40 -7.88 -1.09
CA ALA A 139 -9.35 -6.86 -1.23
C ALA A 139 -8.26 -7.39 -2.16
N VAL A 140 -7.77 -6.55 -3.06
CA VAL A 140 -6.69 -6.88 -3.98
C VAL A 140 -5.61 -5.81 -3.92
N TRP A 141 -4.38 -6.23 -4.16
CA TRP A 141 -3.24 -5.31 -4.27
C TRP A 141 -2.89 -5.10 -5.73
N LEU A 142 -2.64 -3.85 -6.08
CA LEU A 142 -1.94 -3.44 -7.28
C LEU A 142 -0.56 -2.95 -6.89
N VAL A 143 0.49 -3.43 -7.54
CA VAL A 143 1.87 -3.04 -7.25
C VAL A 143 2.57 -2.64 -8.54
N ASP A 144 3.07 -1.41 -8.56
CA ASP A 144 3.97 -0.91 -9.61
C ASP A 144 5.39 -0.87 -9.06
N LYS A 145 6.33 -1.49 -9.79
CA LYS A 145 7.70 -1.70 -9.33
C LYS A 145 8.67 -0.89 -10.15
N ALA A 146 9.74 -0.47 -9.50
CA ALA A 146 10.83 0.26 -10.13
C ALA A 146 10.35 1.51 -10.88
N VAL A 147 9.39 2.22 -10.29
CA VAL A 147 8.88 3.50 -10.80
C VAL A 147 9.98 4.56 -10.61
N ASN A 148 10.29 5.30 -11.67
CA ASN A 148 11.26 6.38 -11.60
C ASN A 148 10.75 7.48 -10.66
N VAL A 149 11.67 8.01 -9.85
CA VAL A 149 11.41 9.16 -8.98
C VAL A 149 12.11 10.37 -9.57
N ASP A 150 11.31 11.25 -10.16
CA ASP A 150 11.79 12.52 -10.72
C ASP A 150 12.12 13.52 -9.61
N ALA A 151 12.82 14.60 -9.97
CA ALA A 151 13.08 15.71 -9.06
C ALA A 151 12.42 16.98 -9.59
N VAL A 152 11.63 17.63 -8.74
CA VAL A 152 11.05 18.95 -9.01
C VAL A 152 11.82 19.99 -8.20
N TYR A 153 12.18 21.11 -8.82
CA TYR A 153 13.04 22.17 -8.27
C TYR A 153 12.37 23.54 -8.34
#